data_AF-A0A5N6Y4W3-F1
#
_entry.id   AF-A0A5N6Y4W3-F1
#
_cell.length_a   1.000
_cell.length_b   1.000
_cell.length_c   1.000
_cell.angle_alpha   90.00
_cell.angle_beta   90.00
_cell.angle_gamma   90.00
#
_symmetry.space_group_name_H-M   'P 1'
#
loop_
_entity.id
_entity.type
_entity.pdbx_description
1 polymer ?
#
loop_
_entity_poly.entity_id
_entity_poly.type
_entity_poly.pdbx_seq_one_letter_code
_entity_poly.pdbx_strand_id
1 'polypeptide(L)'
;MQNSGYSNALNPLQSLVAKEVFGIPMVLMIGWRGRPGEKDEPQHNLIGPNILKNLDANNIPYEILPEGLSQARSSVGRLVARAKQDNTPVALLVRAKSFAAYTSPVVARWASASPTQTQTLKWLSSPTERPVLSRESTIESILDGLKSNDISVSSLGGNSRELWFLRKNKNQSIARNFFCIGAMGHTYALAHGVSNGCRANRVVCIDGDGSFMMHLGNNAILAPLPDQRVIHVVIYNGMHSSTGNQPLMIGRGDLLALVEGLPYERKFIVDTADGVKKALQSVDRSTLILVPVNDDTRKSLPRPTETPAEQKDAFMGSFRSNSKL
;
A
#
# COMPACT_ATOMS: atom_id res chain seq x y z
N MET A 1 -12.85 -9.02 -7.28
CA MET A 1 -11.72 -9.49 -8.11
C MET A 1 -12.12 -10.77 -8.84
N GLN A 2 -11.45 -11.16 -9.92
CA GLN A 2 -11.55 -12.52 -10.46
C GLN A 2 -10.61 -13.46 -9.68
N ASN A 3 -10.76 -14.78 -9.83
CA ASN A 3 -9.86 -15.77 -9.23
C ASN A 3 -8.39 -15.61 -9.65
N SER A 4 -8.09 -15.11 -10.84
CA SER A 4 -6.71 -14.71 -11.23
C SER A 4 -6.17 -13.55 -10.38
N GLY A 5 -7.02 -12.57 -10.06
CA GLY A 5 -6.69 -11.47 -9.16
C GLY A 5 -6.44 -11.94 -7.74
N TYR A 6 -7.14 -12.99 -7.29
CA TYR A 6 -6.85 -13.63 -6.01
C TYR A 6 -5.44 -14.27 -6.00
N SER A 7 -5.04 -14.98 -7.07
CA SER A 7 -3.67 -15.52 -7.18
C SER A 7 -2.61 -14.42 -7.07
N ASN A 8 -2.83 -13.26 -7.70
CA ASN A 8 -1.94 -12.10 -7.60
C ASN A 8 -1.94 -11.49 -6.18
N ALA A 9 -3.07 -11.55 -5.48
CA ALA A 9 -3.22 -11.03 -4.12
C ALA A 9 -2.73 -11.99 -3.03
N LEU A 10 -2.23 -13.19 -3.34
CA LEU A 10 -1.79 -14.15 -2.32
C LEU A 10 -0.68 -13.58 -1.43
N ASN A 11 0.33 -12.92 -2.00
CA ASN A 11 1.42 -12.33 -1.21
C ASN A 11 0.92 -11.33 -0.14
N PRO A 12 0.14 -10.28 -0.48
CA PRO A 12 -0.37 -9.37 0.53
C PRO A 12 -1.41 -10.03 1.45
N LEU A 13 -2.20 -11.00 0.98
CA LEU A 13 -3.13 -11.72 1.86
C LEU A 13 -2.38 -12.50 2.94
N GLN A 14 -1.32 -13.21 2.58
CA GLN A 14 -0.50 -13.98 3.53
C GLN A 14 0.36 -13.08 4.42
N SER A 15 0.94 -12.02 3.86
CA SER A 15 1.97 -11.22 4.55
C SER A 15 1.41 -10.02 5.31
N LEU A 16 0.16 -9.62 5.05
CA LEU A 16 -0.47 -8.45 5.67
C LEU A 16 -1.80 -8.81 6.34
N VAL A 17 -2.64 -9.62 5.70
CA VAL A 17 -4.05 -9.76 6.13
C VAL A 17 -4.26 -10.97 7.04
N ALA A 18 -3.49 -12.05 6.82
CA ALA A 18 -3.61 -13.31 7.54
C ALA A 18 -3.59 -13.14 9.06
N LYS A 19 -4.31 -14.04 9.74
CA LYS A 19 -4.51 -14.06 11.19
C LYS A 19 -3.18 -14.14 11.95
N GLU A 20 -2.24 -14.90 11.42
CA GLU A 20 -0.90 -15.14 11.96
C GLU A 20 0.01 -13.91 11.87
N VAL A 21 -0.40 -12.91 11.08
CA VAL A 21 0.34 -11.66 10.90
C VAL A 21 -0.40 -10.52 11.60
N PHE A 22 -1.09 -9.64 10.87
CA PHE A 22 -1.86 -8.57 11.50
C PHE A 22 -3.28 -8.99 11.88
N GLY A 23 -3.82 -10.04 11.25
CA GLY A 23 -5.21 -10.47 11.43
C GLY A 23 -6.19 -9.35 11.12
N ILE A 24 -6.25 -8.95 9.85
CA ILE A 24 -7.11 -7.87 9.37
C ILE A 24 -8.41 -8.50 8.84
N PRO A 25 -9.57 -8.25 9.47
CA PRO A 25 -10.86 -8.70 8.95
C PRO A 25 -11.11 -8.16 7.53
N MET A 26 -11.36 -9.06 6.58
CA MET A 26 -11.57 -8.68 5.17
C MET A 26 -12.56 -9.63 4.50
N VAL A 27 -13.42 -9.09 3.63
CA VAL A 27 -14.26 -9.91 2.74
C VAL A 27 -13.76 -9.78 1.31
N LEU A 28 -13.35 -10.91 0.73
CA LEU A 28 -12.93 -11.03 -0.65
C LEU A 28 -14.13 -11.46 -1.50
N MET A 29 -14.49 -10.66 -2.50
CA MET A 29 -15.47 -11.10 -3.50
C MET A 29 -14.74 -11.58 -4.76
N ILE A 30 -14.83 -12.87 -5.05
CA ILE A 30 -14.03 -13.56 -6.06
C ILE A 30 -14.93 -14.16 -7.14
N GLY A 31 -14.80 -13.68 -8.39
CA GLY A 31 -15.44 -14.30 -9.54
C GLY A 31 -14.82 -15.67 -9.86
N TRP A 32 -15.65 -16.70 -9.98
CA TRP A 32 -15.24 -18.08 -10.24
C TRP A 32 -15.23 -18.38 -11.75
N ARG A 33 -14.13 -18.01 -12.42
CA ARG A 33 -13.88 -18.35 -13.83
C ARG A 33 -13.29 -19.76 -13.95
N GLY A 34 -13.63 -20.48 -15.03
CA GLY A 34 -13.17 -21.87 -15.28
C GLY A 34 -13.74 -22.91 -14.32
N ARG A 35 -14.96 -22.71 -13.82
CA ARG A 35 -15.61 -23.66 -12.91
C ARG A 35 -15.78 -25.03 -13.59
N PRO A 36 -15.55 -26.17 -12.88
CA PRO A 36 -15.74 -27.49 -13.46
C PRO A 36 -17.14 -27.66 -14.07
N GLY A 37 -17.19 -28.16 -15.30
CA GLY A 37 -18.43 -28.33 -16.07
C GLY A 37 -18.84 -27.11 -16.91
N GLU A 38 -18.11 -25.98 -16.83
CA GLU A 38 -18.38 -24.78 -17.61
C GLU A 38 -17.22 -24.51 -18.60
N LYS A 39 -17.54 -24.18 -19.85
CA LYS A 39 -16.54 -23.75 -20.84
C LYS A 39 -16.15 -22.30 -20.57
N ASP A 40 -14.85 -22.03 -20.46
CA ASP A 40 -14.28 -20.71 -20.24
C ASP A 40 -12.94 -20.60 -20.98
N GLU A 41 -12.27 -19.46 -20.87
CA GLU A 41 -10.99 -19.19 -21.51
C GLU A 41 -9.86 -20.11 -20.98
N PRO A 42 -8.88 -20.51 -21.83
CA PRO A 42 -7.87 -21.51 -21.47
C PRO A 42 -7.05 -21.20 -20.21
N GLN A 43 -6.77 -19.92 -19.94
CA GLN A 43 -6.01 -19.52 -18.75
C GLN A 43 -6.72 -19.88 -17.42
N HIS A 44 -8.03 -20.18 -17.46
CA HIS A 44 -8.79 -20.55 -16.27
C HIS A 44 -8.77 -22.06 -15.99
N ASN A 45 -8.23 -22.89 -16.89
CA ASN A 45 -8.26 -24.36 -16.78
C ASN A 45 -7.56 -24.89 -15.52
N LEU A 46 -6.52 -24.21 -15.05
CA LEU A 46 -5.83 -24.60 -13.81
C LEU A 46 -6.50 -23.99 -12.57
N ILE A 47 -6.73 -22.68 -12.56
CA ILE A 47 -7.19 -21.98 -11.35
C ILE A 47 -8.67 -22.23 -11.05
N GLY A 48 -9.52 -22.37 -12.07
CA GLY A 48 -10.95 -22.53 -11.90
C GLY A 48 -11.35 -23.78 -11.11
N PRO A 49 -10.85 -24.98 -11.45
CA PRO A 49 -11.09 -26.19 -10.67
C PRO A 49 -10.42 -26.19 -9.29
N ASN A 50 -9.35 -25.42 -9.11
CA ASN A 50 -8.53 -25.45 -7.89
C ASN A 50 -8.76 -24.27 -6.94
N ILE A 51 -9.64 -23.32 -7.25
CA ILE A 51 -9.83 -22.12 -6.43
C ILE A 51 -10.24 -22.45 -4.99
N LEU A 52 -11.13 -23.44 -4.80
CA LEU A 52 -11.56 -23.86 -3.46
C LEU A 52 -10.38 -24.44 -2.66
N LYS A 53 -9.64 -25.37 -3.28
CA LYS A 53 -8.42 -25.96 -2.68
C LYS A 53 -7.38 -24.89 -2.34
N ASN A 54 -7.28 -23.83 -3.14
CA ASN A 54 -6.35 -22.75 -2.88
C ASN A 54 -6.81 -21.89 -1.69
N LEU A 55 -8.11 -21.61 -1.56
CA LEU A 55 -8.67 -20.94 -0.38
C LEU A 55 -8.45 -21.78 0.88
N ASP A 56 -8.71 -23.09 0.81
CA ASP A 56 -8.47 -24.03 1.91
C ASP A 56 -6.98 -24.04 2.30
N ALA A 57 -6.06 -24.14 1.33
CA ALA A 57 -4.63 -24.15 1.57
C ALA A 57 -4.10 -22.85 2.20
N ASN A 58 -4.85 -21.75 2.09
CA ASN A 58 -4.51 -20.45 2.68
C ASN A 58 -5.36 -20.13 3.92
N ASN A 59 -6.12 -21.11 4.44
CA ASN A 59 -7.01 -20.95 5.59
C ASN A 59 -8.00 -19.78 5.43
N ILE A 60 -8.55 -19.60 4.22
CA ILE A 60 -9.54 -18.54 3.92
C ILE A 60 -10.92 -19.19 3.89
N PRO A 61 -11.75 -19.04 4.94
CA PRO A 61 -13.12 -19.55 4.94
C PRO A 61 -13.91 -18.92 3.81
N TYR A 62 -14.79 -19.70 3.18
CA TYR A 62 -15.55 -19.19 2.05
C TYR A 62 -16.99 -19.69 2.00
N GLU A 63 -17.83 -18.91 1.32
CA GLU A 63 -19.14 -19.34 0.86
C GLU A 63 -19.27 -19.10 -0.64
N ILE A 64 -20.09 -19.89 -1.32
CA ILE A 64 -20.49 -19.61 -2.70
C ILE A 64 -21.76 -18.77 -2.63
N LEU A 65 -21.78 -17.65 -3.34
CA LEU A 65 -22.93 -16.75 -3.40
C LEU A 65 -24.20 -17.54 -3.78
N PRO A 66 -25.19 -17.64 -2.89
CA PRO A 66 -26.43 -18.34 -3.20
C PRO A 66 -27.31 -17.49 -4.13
N GLU A 67 -28.22 -18.16 -4.82
CA GLU A 67 -29.27 -17.49 -5.57
C GLU A 67 -30.31 -16.87 -4.63
N GLY A 68 -30.83 -15.70 -5.01
CA GLY A 68 -31.81 -14.96 -4.21
C GLY A 68 -31.17 -13.94 -3.25
N LEU A 69 -31.75 -12.74 -3.22
CA LEU A 69 -31.22 -11.61 -2.43
C LEU A 69 -31.22 -11.88 -0.92
N SER A 70 -32.24 -12.58 -0.40
CA SER A 70 -32.36 -12.88 1.04
C SER A 70 -31.24 -13.83 1.50
N GLN A 71 -31.00 -14.90 0.74
CA GLN A 71 -29.93 -15.86 1.00
C GLN A 71 -28.56 -15.20 0.82
N ALA A 72 -28.38 -14.39 -0.22
CA ALA A 72 -27.14 -13.66 -0.47
C ALA A 72 -26.79 -12.71 0.69
N ARG A 73 -27.78 -11.94 1.17
CA ARG A 73 -27.62 -11.06 2.34
C ARG A 73 -27.21 -11.84 3.59
N SER A 74 -27.83 -13.00 3.82
CA SER A 74 -27.51 -13.87 4.95
C SER A 74 -26.09 -14.43 4.87
N SER A 75 -25.65 -14.86 3.68
CA SER A 75 -24.29 -15.34 3.41
C SER A 75 -23.23 -14.25 3.68
N VAL A 76 -23.43 -13.05 3.14
CA VAL A 76 -22.54 -11.91 3.41
C VAL A 76 -22.50 -11.58 4.91
N GLY A 77 -23.65 -11.60 5.59
CA GLY A 77 -23.72 -11.36 7.04
C GLY A 77 -22.88 -12.36 7.85
N ARG A 78 -22.98 -13.66 7.53
CA ARG A 78 -22.17 -14.71 8.17
C ARG A 78 -20.68 -14.52 7.92
N LEU A 79 -20.29 -14.26 6.67
CA LEU A 79 -18.89 -14.03 6.32
C LEU A 79 -18.31 -12.80 7.05
N VAL A 80 -19.03 -11.68 7.08
CA VAL A 80 -18.61 -10.47 7.81
C VAL A 80 -18.48 -10.75 9.31
N ALA A 81 -19.44 -11.45 9.91
CA ALA A 81 -19.38 -11.83 11.32
C ALA A 81 -18.15 -12.71 11.61
N ARG A 82 -17.91 -13.72 10.77
CA ARG A 82 -16.76 -14.61 10.86
C ARG A 82 -15.43 -13.86 10.73
N ALA A 83 -15.29 -13.00 9.72
CA ALA A 83 -14.07 -12.23 9.49
C ALA A 83 -13.70 -11.38 10.71
N LYS A 84 -14.69 -10.74 11.35
CA LYS A 84 -14.50 -9.93 12.56
C LYS A 84 -14.21 -10.78 13.79
N GLN A 85 -14.95 -11.87 14.00
CA GLN A 85 -14.79 -12.75 15.15
C GLN A 85 -13.40 -13.41 15.16
N ASP A 86 -12.94 -13.83 13.98
CA ASP A 86 -11.72 -14.63 13.86
C ASP A 86 -10.49 -13.80 13.48
N ASN A 87 -10.66 -12.51 13.17
CA ASN A 87 -9.63 -11.63 12.63
C ASN A 87 -8.93 -12.22 11.39
N THR A 88 -9.73 -12.67 10.42
CA THR A 88 -9.24 -13.38 9.23
C THR A 88 -9.90 -12.86 7.95
N PRO A 89 -9.23 -12.95 6.79
CA PRO A 89 -9.91 -12.79 5.51
C PRO A 89 -10.88 -13.95 5.26
N VAL A 90 -12.01 -13.65 4.64
CA VAL A 90 -12.99 -14.64 4.18
C VAL A 90 -13.35 -14.36 2.72
N ALA A 91 -13.84 -15.36 2.00
CA ALA A 91 -14.17 -15.23 0.58
C ALA A 91 -15.65 -15.53 0.26
N LEU A 92 -16.22 -14.74 -0.63
CA LEU A 92 -17.50 -14.99 -1.29
C LEU A 92 -17.22 -15.30 -2.77
N LEU A 93 -17.42 -16.54 -3.19
CA LEU A 93 -17.27 -16.94 -4.59
C LEU A 93 -18.53 -16.62 -5.37
N VAL A 94 -18.37 -15.90 -6.48
CA VAL A 94 -19.44 -15.46 -7.35
C VAL A 94 -19.38 -16.25 -8.65
N ARG A 95 -20.48 -16.93 -9.01
CA ARG A 95 -20.58 -17.67 -10.27
C ARG A 95 -20.76 -16.72 -11.45
N ALA A 96 -20.50 -17.22 -12.65
CA ALA A 96 -20.86 -16.48 -13.85
C ALA A 96 -22.36 -16.15 -13.85
N LYS A 97 -22.73 -14.97 -14.38
CA LYS A 97 -24.12 -14.51 -14.52
C LYS A 97 -24.89 -14.32 -13.21
N SER A 98 -24.21 -14.24 -12.05
CA SER A 98 -24.86 -13.92 -10.77
C SER A 98 -25.33 -12.46 -10.65
N PHE A 99 -24.80 -11.55 -11.47
CA PHE A 99 -25.18 -10.14 -11.48
C PHE A 99 -25.69 -9.71 -12.85
N ALA A 100 -26.59 -8.74 -12.87
CA ALA A 100 -26.98 -8.04 -14.08
C ALA A 100 -25.77 -7.34 -14.72
N ALA A 101 -25.84 -7.09 -16.03
CA ALA A 101 -24.81 -6.33 -16.73
C ALA A 101 -24.63 -4.95 -16.08
N TYR A 102 -23.39 -4.59 -15.77
CA TYR A 102 -23.05 -3.29 -15.22
C TYR A 102 -22.65 -2.35 -16.36
N THR A 103 -23.36 -1.23 -16.50
CA THR A 103 -22.99 -0.15 -17.42
C THR A 103 -22.32 0.96 -16.60
N SER A 104 -21.01 1.12 -16.76
CA SER A 104 -20.28 2.22 -16.12
C SER A 104 -20.80 3.55 -16.65
N PRO A 105 -21.15 4.53 -15.80
CA PRO A 105 -21.46 5.88 -16.25
C PRO A 105 -20.21 6.63 -16.74
N VAL A 106 -19.01 6.12 -16.45
CA VAL A 106 -17.73 6.72 -16.83
C VAL A 106 -17.09 5.91 -17.94
N VAL A 107 -16.89 6.54 -19.10
CA VAL A 107 -16.10 6.01 -20.23
C VAL A 107 -14.78 6.77 -20.28
N ALA A 108 -13.69 6.11 -19.91
CA ALA A 108 -12.35 6.68 -20.07
C ALA A 108 -12.06 6.84 -21.57
N ARG A 109 -11.81 8.07 -22.02
CA ARG A 109 -11.36 8.37 -23.40
C ARG A 109 -9.92 8.87 -23.33
N TRP A 110 -9.08 8.39 -24.25
CA TRP A 110 -7.68 8.82 -24.35
C TRP A 110 -7.53 10.35 -24.40
N ALA A 111 -8.42 11.02 -25.14
CA ALA A 111 -8.44 12.49 -25.28
C ALA A 111 -9.02 13.25 -24.07
N SER A 112 -9.59 12.56 -23.08
CA SER A 112 -10.22 13.19 -21.89
C SER A 112 -9.34 13.18 -20.65
N ALA A 113 -8.19 12.49 -20.68
CA ALA A 113 -7.20 12.62 -19.63
C ALA A 113 -6.57 14.01 -19.74
N SER A 114 -6.94 14.93 -18.84
CA SER A 114 -6.24 16.21 -18.74
C SER A 114 -4.76 15.93 -18.50
N PRO A 115 -3.85 16.60 -19.22
CA PRO A 115 -2.42 16.51 -18.92
C PRO A 115 -2.23 16.78 -17.43
N THR A 116 -1.38 16.00 -16.77
CA THR A 116 -0.92 16.31 -15.43
C THR A 116 -0.08 17.59 -15.52
N GLN A 117 -0.75 18.74 -15.35
CA GLN A 117 -0.11 20.07 -15.39
C GLN A 117 0.79 20.33 -14.17
N THR A 118 0.98 19.33 -13.32
CA THR A 118 1.72 19.46 -12.08
C THR A 118 3.21 19.44 -12.36
N GLN A 119 3.79 20.64 -12.33
CA GLN A 119 5.23 20.86 -12.43
C GLN A 119 5.95 20.15 -11.27
N THR A 120 6.98 19.37 -11.59
CA THR A 120 7.87 18.83 -10.56
C THR A 120 8.88 19.86 -10.13
N LEU A 121 8.97 20.08 -8.83
CA LEU A 121 9.92 20.98 -8.21
C LEU A 121 11.19 20.21 -7.82
N LYS A 122 12.34 20.67 -8.31
CA LYS A 122 13.65 20.08 -8.01
C LYS A 122 14.39 20.97 -7.02
N TRP A 123 14.58 20.51 -5.79
CA TRP A 123 15.39 21.18 -4.77
C TRP A 123 16.63 20.35 -4.49
N LEU A 124 17.61 20.52 -5.37
CA LEU A 124 18.86 19.79 -5.34
C LEU A 124 19.99 20.72 -4.86
N SER A 125 20.77 20.26 -3.88
CA SER A 125 21.86 21.02 -3.26
C SER A 125 23.09 21.17 -4.16
N SER A 126 23.27 20.27 -5.13
CA SER A 126 24.37 20.29 -6.08
C SER A 126 24.04 19.46 -7.32
N PRO A 127 24.65 19.74 -8.49
CA PRO A 127 24.59 18.83 -9.64
C PRO A 127 25.30 17.49 -9.41
N THR A 128 25.97 17.29 -8.26
CA THR A 128 26.74 16.08 -7.96
C THR A 128 25.94 14.79 -8.14
N GLU A 129 26.60 13.79 -8.73
CA GLU A 129 26.00 12.50 -9.07
C GLU A 129 25.68 11.62 -7.85
N ARG A 130 26.25 11.93 -6.67
CA ARG A 130 26.09 11.13 -5.46
C ARG A 130 25.24 11.84 -4.41
N PRO A 131 24.11 11.26 -3.98
CA PRO A 131 23.34 11.78 -2.87
C PRO A 131 24.16 11.76 -1.57
N VAL A 132 23.97 12.77 -0.72
CA VAL A 132 24.66 12.87 0.59
C VAL A 132 23.79 12.31 1.72
N LEU A 133 22.46 12.38 1.57
CA LEU A 133 21.53 11.94 2.58
C LEU A 133 21.47 10.41 2.63
N SER A 134 21.47 9.82 3.83
CA SER A 134 21.19 8.40 4.01
C SER A 134 19.69 8.15 4.16
N ARG A 135 19.28 6.88 4.06
CA ARG A 135 17.89 6.49 4.35
C ARG A 135 17.50 6.81 5.80
N GLU A 136 18.37 6.52 6.78
CA GLU A 136 18.11 6.80 8.20
C GLU A 136 17.92 8.31 8.42
N SER A 137 18.82 9.14 7.87
CA SER A 137 18.72 10.61 7.95
C SER A 137 17.49 11.16 7.22
N THR A 138 17.08 10.53 6.13
CA THR A 138 15.82 10.88 5.43
C THR A 138 14.61 10.59 6.32
N ILE A 139 14.55 9.41 6.94
CA ILE A 139 13.46 9.04 7.83
C ILE A 139 13.41 9.95 9.06
N GLU A 140 14.57 10.33 9.61
CA GLU A 140 14.64 11.34 10.67
C GLU A 140 14.08 12.70 10.20
N SER A 141 14.44 13.15 9.01
CA SER A 141 13.93 14.40 8.43
C SER A 141 12.42 14.36 8.20
N ILE A 142 11.88 13.20 7.78
CA ILE A 142 10.44 12.97 7.66
C ILE A 142 9.78 13.10 9.05
N LEU A 143 10.31 12.40 10.06
CA LEU A 143 9.80 12.43 11.43
C LEU A 143 9.72 13.86 11.99
N ASP A 144 10.75 14.66 11.76
CA ASP A 144 10.83 16.06 12.21
C ASP A 144 9.91 17.00 11.40
N GLY A 145 9.43 16.56 10.23
CA GLY A 145 8.47 17.26 9.39
C GLY A 145 7.01 16.81 9.58
N LEU A 146 6.75 15.74 10.35
CA LEU A 146 5.40 15.26 10.64
C LEU A 146 4.65 16.23 11.55
N LYS A 147 3.35 16.38 11.29
CA LYS A 147 2.41 17.03 12.20
C LYS A 147 1.98 16.02 13.28
N SER A 148 1.54 16.52 14.43
CA SER A 148 1.11 15.68 15.57
C SER A 148 0.00 14.67 15.21
N ASN A 149 -0.90 15.05 14.29
CA ASN A 149 -2.03 14.24 13.85
C ASN A 149 -1.77 13.48 12.53
N ASP A 150 -0.55 13.50 12.00
CA ASP A 150 -0.23 12.69 10.83
C ASP A 150 -0.25 11.19 11.18
N ILE A 151 -0.47 10.39 10.15
CA ILE A 151 -0.37 8.93 10.20
C ILE A 151 0.75 8.54 9.24
N SER A 152 1.67 7.68 9.66
CA SER A 152 2.69 7.14 8.76
C SER A 152 2.37 5.70 8.38
N VAL A 153 2.65 5.34 7.12
CA VAL A 153 2.61 3.97 6.62
C VAL A 153 3.94 3.71 5.93
N SER A 154 4.76 2.82 6.48
CA SER A 154 6.11 2.58 5.95
C SER A 154 6.23 1.22 5.30
N SER A 155 7.02 1.14 4.22
CA SER A 155 7.27 -0.12 3.53
C SER A 155 8.23 -1.04 4.29
N LEU A 156 8.28 -2.30 3.86
CA LEU A 156 9.06 -3.35 4.50
C LEU A 156 10.57 -3.09 4.48
N GLY A 157 11.31 -3.98 5.14
CA GLY A 157 12.76 -3.93 5.17
C GLY A 157 13.26 -2.82 6.07
N GLY A 158 14.28 -2.09 5.63
CA GLY A 158 14.92 -1.11 6.48
C GLY A 158 14.14 0.19 6.69
N ASN A 159 13.22 0.56 5.80
CA ASN A 159 12.34 1.73 5.99
C ASN A 159 11.55 1.62 7.31
N SER A 160 10.75 0.56 7.46
CA SER A 160 9.98 0.32 8.68
C SER A 160 10.85 0.13 9.92
N ARG A 161 12.01 -0.54 9.79
CA ARG A 161 12.92 -0.79 10.92
C ARG A 161 13.61 0.47 11.43
N GLU A 162 14.08 1.34 10.54
CA GLU A 162 14.67 2.64 10.92
C GLU A 162 13.63 3.58 11.49
N LEU A 163 12.42 3.63 10.90
CA LEU A 163 11.32 4.41 11.45
C LEU A 163 10.97 3.98 12.88
N TRP A 164 10.82 2.66 13.10
CA TRP A 164 10.56 2.12 14.43
C TRP A 164 11.70 2.43 15.41
N PHE A 165 12.95 2.21 14.99
CA PHE A 165 14.13 2.46 15.83
C PHE A 165 14.26 3.92 16.24
N LEU A 166 14.13 4.85 15.29
CA LEU A 166 14.23 6.28 15.56
C LEU A 166 13.11 6.76 16.50
N ARG A 167 11.87 6.25 16.32
CA ARG A 167 10.77 6.52 17.27
C ARG A 167 11.11 6.04 18.68
N LYS A 168 11.61 4.80 18.82
CA LYS A 168 11.98 4.24 20.12
C LYS A 168 13.11 5.01 20.80
N ASN A 169 14.17 5.36 20.06
CA ASN A 169 15.28 6.15 20.59
C ASN A 169 14.85 7.55 21.05
N LYS A 170 13.89 8.17 20.36
CA LYS A 170 13.31 9.46 20.75
C LYS A 170 12.23 9.33 21.84
N ASN A 171 12.00 8.13 22.42
CA ASN A 171 10.92 7.83 23.36
C ASN A 171 9.53 8.25 22.85
N GLN A 172 9.30 8.13 21.54
CA GLN A 172 8.06 8.52 20.88
C GLN A 172 7.14 7.31 20.66
N SER A 173 5.83 7.56 20.73
CA SER A 173 4.84 6.53 20.45
C SER A 173 4.90 6.05 19.00
N ILE A 174 4.77 4.73 18.82
CA ILE A 174 4.63 4.10 17.51
C ILE A 174 3.17 3.98 17.06
N ALA A 175 2.19 4.32 17.91
CA ALA A 175 0.77 4.03 17.69
C ALA A 175 0.12 4.70 16.48
N ARG A 176 0.79 5.64 15.80
CA ARG A 176 0.31 6.23 14.53
C ARG A 176 1.15 5.83 13.31
N ASN A 177 1.94 4.77 13.45
CA ASN A 177 2.83 4.26 12.41
C ASN A 177 2.39 2.83 12.09
N PHE A 178 2.01 2.59 10.84
CA PHE A 178 1.76 1.26 10.33
C PHE A 178 3.01 0.77 9.60
N PHE A 179 3.63 -0.30 10.11
CA PHE A 179 4.85 -0.86 9.55
C PHE A 179 4.52 -2.05 8.65
N CYS A 180 4.48 -1.87 7.33
CA CYS A 180 4.19 -2.97 6.40
C CYS A 180 5.28 -4.04 6.47
N ILE A 181 4.86 -5.31 6.49
CA ILE A 181 5.78 -6.46 6.39
C ILE A 181 5.36 -7.38 5.23
N GLY A 182 6.35 -7.87 4.48
CA GLY A 182 6.22 -8.88 3.41
C GLY A 182 5.38 -8.52 2.16
N ALA A 183 4.50 -7.53 2.22
CA ALA A 183 3.63 -7.09 1.12
C ALA A 183 4.30 -5.98 0.27
N MET A 184 5.35 -6.33 -0.46
CA MET A 184 6.12 -5.36 -1.25
C MET A 184 5.27 -4.72 -2.36
N GLY A 185 5.45 -3.41 -2.56
CA GLY A 185 4.68 -2.59 -3.50
C GLY A 185 3.26 -2.23 -3.07
N HIS A 186 2.80 -2.70 -1.92
CA HIS A 186 1.43 -2.42 -1.46
C HIS A 186 1.32 -1.21 -0.53
N THR A 187 2.45 -0.62 -0.12
CA THR A 187 2.51 0.49 0.85
C THR A 187 1.64 1.68 0.44
N TYR A 188 1.74 2.12 -0.81
CA TYR A 188 0.95 3.26 -1.30
C TYR A 188 -0.55 2.96 -1.32
N ALA A 189 -0.95 1.76 -1.78
CA ALA A 189 -2.35 1.35 -1.77
C ALA A 189 -2.89 1.23 -0.34
N LEU A 190 -2.09 0.73 0.60
CA LEU A 190 -2.44 0.68 2.02
C LEU A 190 -2.60 2.09 2.61
N ALA A 191 -1.70 3.01 2.30
CA ALA A 191 -1.78 4.40 2.75
C ALA A 191 -3.08 5.08 2.27
N HIS A 192 -3.52 4.81 1.04
CA HIS A 192 -4.84 5.23 0.55
C HIS A 192 -5.99 4.59 1.34
N GLY A 193 -5.91 3.28 1.64
CA GLY A 193 -6.88 2.61 2.50
C GLY A 193 -7.01 3.26 3.88
N VAL A 194 -5.88 3.58 4.51
CA VAL A 194 -5.82 4.32 5.78
C VAL A 194 -6.42 5.72 5.63
N SER A 195 -6.08 6.46 4.57
CA SER A 195 -6.64 7.79 4.31
C SER A 195 -8.16 7.77 4.14
N ASN A 196 -8.71 6.70 3.55
CA ASN A 196 -10.15 6.53 3.40
C ASN A 196 -10.86 6.28 4.75
N GLY A 197 -10.21 5.56 5.66
CA GLY A 197 -10.73 5.34 7.03
C GLY A 197 -10.51 6.54 7.96
N CYS A 198 -9.45 7.31 7.75
CA CYS A 198 -9.02 8.43 8.59
C CYS A 198 -9.03 9.76 7.82
N ARG A 199 -10.18 10.14 7.25
CA ARG A 199 -10.29 11.29 6.31
C ARG A 199 -9.86 12.65 6.88
N ALA A 200 -9.89 12.81 8.20
CA ALA A 200 -9.44 14.03 8.86
C ALA A 200 -7.90 14.13 8.98
N ASN A 201 -7.19 13.03 8.75
CA ASN A 201 -5.76 12.93 8.94
C ASN A 201 -5.03 12.91 7.59
N ARG A 202 -3.82 13.46 7.60
CA ARG A 202 -2.86 13.33 6.52
C ARG A 202 -2.07 12.04 6.70
N VAL A 203 -1.92 11.27 5.63
CA VAL A 203 -1.20 10.00 5.63
C VAL A 203 0.11 10.16 4.87
N VAL A 204 1.23 9.89 5.53
CA VAL A 204 2.58 9.94 4.95
C VAL A 204 3.05 8.52 4.67
N CYS A 205 3.02 8.13 3.40
CA CYS A 205 3.52 6.86 2.90
C CYS A 205 5.04 6.95 2.73
N ILE A 206 5.80 6.21 3.53
CA ILE A 206 7.28 6.17 3.48
C ILE A 206 7.66 4.89 2.76
N ASP A 207 7.95 5.00 1.47
CA ASP A 207 8.25 3.86 0.61
C ASP A 207 9.71 3.84 0.15
N GLY A 208 10.14 2.67 -0.32
CA GLY A 208 11.42 2.48 -0.99
C GLY A 208 11.17 2.31 -2.49
N ASP A 209 12.10 2.76 -3.28
CA ASP A 209 12.10 2.62 -4.74
C ASP A 209 11.74 1.22 -5.27
N GLY A 210 12.27 0.15 -4.69
CA GLY A 210 11.94 -1.21 -5.13
C GLY A 210 10.47 -1.56 -4.93
N SER A 211 9.88 -1.15 -3.79
CA SER A 211 8.45 -1.35 -3.52
C SER A 211 7.62 -0.46 -4.44
N PHE A 212 7.99 0.81 -4.57
CA PHE A 212 7.36 1.76 -5.49
C PHE A 212 7.28 1.22 -6.93
N MET A 213 8.38 0.65 -7.44
CA MET A 213 8.45 0.11 -8.80
C MET A 213 7.62 -1.16 -9.01
N MET A 214 7.49 -2.02 -8.00
CA MET A 214 6.74 -3.30 -8.12
C MET A 214 5.26 -3.10 -8.43
N HIS A 215 4.64 -2.03 -7.93
CA HIS A 215 3.22 -1.74 -8.17
C HIS A 215 2.98 -0.28 -8.55
N LEU A 216 3.78 0.20 -9.50
CA LEU A 216 3.66 1.58 -9.98
C LEU A 216 2.25 1.92 -10.50
N GLY A 217 1.54 0.96 -11.10
CA GLY A 217 0.16 1.14 -11.56
C GLY A 217 -0.82 1.61 -10.48
N ASN A 218 -0.57 1.28 -9.20
CA ASN A 218 -1.37 1.81 -8.08
C ASN A 218 -1.26 3.33 -7.99
N ASN A 219 -0.08 3.89 -8.26
CA ASN A 219 0.18 5.33 -8.22
C ASN A 219 -0.60 6.04 -9.32
N ALA A 220 -0.59 5.49 -10.54
CA ALA A 220 -1.33 6.03 -11.67
C ALA A 220 -2.85 6.06 -11.45
N ILE A 221 -3.38 5.11 -10.68
CA ILE A 221 -4.83 4.98 -10.42
C ILE A 221 -5.26 5.77 -9.18
N LEU A 222 -4.46 5.76 -8.11
CA LEU A 222 -4.86 6.29 -6.80
C LEU A 222 -4.43 7.75 -6.56
N ALA A 223 -3.30 8.19 -7.13
CA ALA A 223 -2.84 9.58 -6.98
C ALA A 223 -3.81 10.64 -7.53
N PRO A 224 -4.56 10.44 -8.64
CA PRO A 224 -5.48 11.44 -9.16
C PRO A 224 -6.85 11.43 -8.48
N LEU A 225 -7.10 10.52 -7.53
CA LEU A 225 -8.37 10.49 -6.81
C LEU A 225 -8.58 11.81 -6.05
N PRO A 226 -9.79 12.38 -6.07
CA PRO A 226 -10.07 13.63 -5.38
C PRO A 226 -10.02 13.47 -3.86
N ASP A 227 -9.77 14.58 -3.17
CA ASP A 227 -9.81 14.72 -1.71
C ASP A 227 -8.90 13.75 -0.93
N GLN A 228 -7.86 13.23 -1.59
CA GLN A 228 -6.86 12.39 -0.95
C GLN A 228 -5.83 13.24 -0.19
N ARG A 229 -5.52 12.82 1.03
CA ARG A 229 -4.52 13.44 1.91
C ARG A 229 -3.28 12.56 2.08
N VAL A 230 -2.88 11.90 1.00
CA VAL A 230 -1.73 10.98 0.96
C VAL A 230 -0.51 11.69 0.39
N ILE A 231 0.58 11.69 1.16
CA ILE A 231 1.90 12.14 0.71
C ILE A 231 2.78 10.91 0.59
N HIS A 232 3.28 10.64 -0.61
CA HIS A 232 4.17 9.54 -0.91
C HIS A 232 5.61 10.01 -0.90
N VAL A 233 6.38 9.62 0.11
CA VAL A 233 7.82 9.83 0.15
C VAL A 233 8.51 8.56 -0.33
N VAL A 234 9.17 8.63 -1.48
CA VAL A 234 9.92 7.50 -2.05
C VAL A 234 11.40 7.73 -1.82
N ILE A 235 12.00 6.89 -0.99
CA ILE A 235 13.44 6.90 -0.72
C ILE A 235 14.12 6.05 -1.80
N TYR A 236 14.99 6.67 -2.58
CA TYR A 236 15.59 6.09 -3.77
C TYR A 236 17.10 5.91 -3.63
N ASN A 237 17.56 4.66 -3.60
CA ASN A 237 18.98 4.31 -3.63
C ASN A 237 19.36 3.43 -4.85
N GLY A 238 18.39 3.14 -5.73
CA GLY A 238 18.57 2.39 -6.95
C GLY A 238 18.70 0.89 -6.76
N MET A 239 18.33 0.32 -5.61
CA MET A 239 18.60 -1.09 -5.31
C MET A 239 17.64 -1.74 -4.31
N HIS A 240 17.43 -3.05 -4.47
CA HIS A 240 16.79 -3.90 -3.47
C HIS A 240 17.76 -4.25 -2.34
N SER A 241 18.02 -3.31 -1.42
CA SER A 241 19.02 -3.48 -0.35
C SER A 241 18.75 -4.67 0.58
N SER A 242 17.49 -5.08 0.72
CA SER A 242 17.12 -6.18 1.63
C SER A 242 17.29 -7.58 1.02
N THR A 243 17.50 -7.69 -0.29
CA THR A 243 17.59 -8.98 -1.02
C THR A 243 18.94 -9.15 -1.72
N GLY A 244 20.01 -8.70 -1.06
CA GLY A 244 21.37 -8.84 -1.55
C GLY A 244 21.80 -7.75 -2.53
N ASN A 245 21.29 -6.52 -2.36
CA ASN A 245 21.78 -5.34 -3.09
C ASN A 245 21.60 -5.40 -4.61
N GLN A 246 20.53 -6.04 -5.08
CA GLN A 246 20.24 -6.13 -6.52
C GLN A 246 19.82 -4.76 -7.07
N PRO A 247 20.42 -4.28 -8.17
CA PRO A 247 20.09 -2.97 -8.75
C PRO A 247 18.71 -2.95 -9.41
N LEU A 248 18.02 -1.81 -9.37
CA LEU A 248 16.71 -1.59 -10.04
C LEU A 248 16.81 -1.38 -11.55
N MET A 249 18.03 -1.26 -12.09
CA MET A 249 18.38 -1.07 -13.51
C MET A 249 17.79 0.17 -14.21
N ILE A 250 16.76 0.81 -13.67
CA ILE A 250 16.20 2.06 -14.20
C ILE A 250 17.21 3.20 -14.04
N GLY A 251 17.52 3.88 -15.15
CA GLY A 251 18.40 5.05 -15.13
C GLY A 251 17.73 6.23 -14.43
N ARG A 252 18.54 7.14 -13.87
CA ARG A 252 18.03 8.36 -13.22
C ARG A 252 17.12 9.18 -14.15
N GLY A 253 17.51 9.34 -15.43
CA GLY A 253 16.71 10.08 -16.42
C GLY A 253 15.33 9.47 -16.64
N ASP A 254 15.28 8.15 -16.81
CA ASP A 254 14.03 7.40 -17.03
C ASP A 254 13.13 7.42 -15.80
N LEU A 255 13.72 7.29 -14.59
CA LEU A 255 12.98 7.44 -13.34
C LEU A 255 12.35 8.82 -13.23
N LEU A 256 13.10 9.88 -13.56
CA LEU A 256 12.57 11.24 -13.55
C LEU A 256 11.44 11.39 -14.56
N ALA A 257 11.59 10.90 -15.79
CA ALA A 257 10.54 10.94 -16.81
C ALA A 257 9.28 10.17 -16.38
N LEU A 258 9.45 9.01 -15.74
CA LEU A 258 8.38 8.21 -15.16
C LEU A 258 7.65 8.98 -14.06
N VAL A 259 8.40 9.56 -13.12
CA VAL A 259 7.86 10.41 -12.04
C VAL A 259 7.08 11.60 -12.61
N GLU A 260 7.58 12.22 -13.68
CA GLU A 260 6.87 13.32 -14.33
C GLU A 260 5.50 12.90 -14.88
N GLY A 261 5.41 11.70 -15.44
CA GLY A 261 4.17 11.17 -16.00
C GLY A 261 3.13 10.75 -14.95
N LEU A 262 3.49 10.66 -13.66
CA LEU A 262 2.56 10.23 -12.62
C LEU A 262 1.60 11.35 -12.20
N PRO A 263 0.32 11.04 -11.96
CA PRO A 263 -0.72 12.05 -11.76
C PRO A 263 -0.89 12.50 -10.30
N TYR A 264 0.22 12.88 -9.68
CA TYR A 264 0.21 13.53 -8.37
C TYR A 264 -0.15 15.02 -8.48
N GLU A 265 -0.82 15.58 -7.48
CA GLU A 265 -1.13 17.02 -7.40
C GLU A 265 0.16 17.85 -7.22
N ARG A 266 1.16 17.32 -6.51
CA ARG A 266 2.49 17.93 -6.44
C ARG A 266 3.57 16.88 -6.51
N LYS A 267 4.72 17.26 -7.07
CA LYS A 267 5.89 16.40 -7.19
C LYS A 267 7.13 17.17 -6.76
N PHE A 268 7.92 16.58 -5.88
CA PHE A 268 9.19 17.12 -5.42
C PHE A 268 10.30 16.10 -5.63
N ILE A 269 11.48 16.59 -5.99
CA ILE A 269 12.72 15.83 -5.96
C ILE A 269 13.67 16.61 -5.05
N VAL A 270 14.04 16.03 -3.93
CA VAL A 270 14.78 16.70 -2.85
C VAL A 270 15.94 15.83 -2.39
N ASP A 271 17.11 16.41 -2.13
CA ASP A 271 18.33 15.68 -1.74
C ASP A 271 18.96 16.13 -0.41
N THR A 272 18.28 17.03 0.31
CA THR A 272 18.71 17.53 1.63
C THR A 272 17.66 17.28 2.70
N ALA A 273 18.11 17.13 3.95
CA ALA A 273 17.25 16.99 5.11
C ALA A 273 16.23 18.14 5.22
N ASP A 274 16.69 19.39 5.10
CA ASP A 274 15.83 20.57 5.12
C ASP A 274 14.86 20.59 3.94
N GLY A 275 15.30 20.15 2.76
CA GLY A 275 14.45 20.01 1.57
C GLY A 275 13.31 19.02 1.79
N VAL A 276 13.60 17.85 2.37
CA VAL A 276 12.61 16.82 2.74
C VAL A 276 11.59 17.40 3.71
N LYS A 277 12.05 18.03 4.80
CA LYS A 277 11.18 18.63 5.81
C LYS A 277 10.30 19.73 5.22
N LYS A 278 10.89 20.65 4.45
CA LYS A 278 10.17 21.77 3.81
C LYS A 278 9.12 21.26 2.82
N ALA A 279 9.45 20.27 2.00
CA ALA A 279 8.53 19.71 1.02
C ALA A 279 7.33 19.09 1.74
N LEU A 280 7.59 18.22 2.72
CA LEU A 280 6.56 17.59 3.53
C LEU A 280 5.67 18.62 4.26
N GLN A 281 6.23 19.70 4.80
CA GLN A 281 5.46 20.73 5.52
C GLN A 281 4.61 21.60 4.60
N SER A 282 4.99 21.74 3.33
CA SER A 282 4.32 22.58 2.33
C SER A 282 3.07 21.99 1.68
N VAL A 283 2.74 20.73 1.99
CA VAL A 283 1.66 19.98 1.32
C VAL A 283 0.72 19.27 2.29
N ASP A 284 -0.51 19.04 1.86
CA ASP A 284 -1.52 18.30 2.63
C ASP A 284 -2.42 17.39 1.78
N ARG A 285 -2.12 17.28 0.47
CA ARG A 285 -2.85 16.49 -0.54
C ARG A 285 -1.91 15.60 -1.35
N SER A 286 -2.46 14.87 -2.33
CA SER A 286 -1.76 13.96 -3.24
C SER A 286 -0.40 14.50 -3.71
N THR A 287 0.68 14.04 -3.08
CA THR A 287 2.03 14.56 -3.35
C THR A 287 3.02 13.42 -3.43
N LEU A 288 3.92 13.46 -4.40
CA LEU A 288 5.11 12.61 -4.45
C LEU A 288 6.35 13.43 -4.04
N ILE A 289 7.15 12.89 -3.13
CA ILE A 289 8.45 13.43 -2.74
C ILE A 289 9.47 12.32 -2.98
N LEU A 290 10.22 12.41 -4.08
CA LEU A 290 11.32 11.51 -4.38
C LEU A 290 12.59 12.01 -3.68
N VAL A 291 13.22 11.15 -2.88
CA VAL A 291 14.42 11.48 -2.12
C VAL A 291 15.56 10.55 -2.53
N PRO A 292 16.47 10.98 -3.42
CA PRO A 292 17.69 10.24 -3.70
C PRO A 292 18.55 10.17 -2.44
N VAL A 293 19.03 8.97 -2.10
CA VAL A 293 19.90 8.72 -0.95
C VAL A 293 21.09 7.85 -1.34
N ASN A 294 22.12 7.85 -0.50
CA ASN A 294 23.26 6.95 -0.64
C ASN A 294 22.92 5.53 -0.12
N ASP A 295 23.90 4.64 -0.19
CA ASP A 295 23.82 3.25 0.27
C ASP A 295 24.23 3.08 1.74
N ASP A 296 24.47 4.17 2.47
CA ASP A 296 24.83 4.11 3.88
C ASP A 296 23.69 3.50 4.67
N THR A 297 24.00 2.37 5.32
CA THR A 297 23.07 1.66 6.17
C THR A 297 23.76 1.27 7.47
N ARG A 298 22.98 1.28 8.55
CA ARG A 298 23.46 0.85 9.86
C ARG A 298 23.85 -0.63 9.81
N LYS A 299 25.06 -0.96 10.27
CA LYS A 299 25.57 -2.35 10.34
C LYS A 299 24.65 -3.29 11.13
N SER A 300 24.06 -2.79 12.22
CA SER A 300 23.10 -3.52 13.04
C SER A 300 21.87 -2.66 13.28
N LEU A 301 20.79 -2.96 12.57
CA LEU A 301 19.49 -2.32 12.73
C LEU A 301 18.58 -3.25 13.56
N PRO A 302 17.97 -2.82 14.67
CA PRO A 302 17.08 -3.70 15.42
C PRO A 302 15.81 -4.04 14.61
N ARG A 303 15.07 -5.03 15.09
CA ARG A 303 13.72 -5.35 14.60
C ARG A 303 12.69 -4.86 15.62
N PRO A 304 11.46 -4.54 15.18
CA PRO A 304 10.37 -4.27 16.11
C PRO A 304 10.21 -5.40 17.13
N THR A 305 10.04 -5.02 18.39
CA THR A 305 9.83 -5.97 19.49
C THR A 305 8.37 -6.39 19.59
N GLU A 306 7.44 -5.51 19.19
CA GLU A 306 6.02 -5.81 19.12
C GLU A 306 5.71 -6.76 17.95
N THR A 307 4.82 -7.70 18.19
CA THR A 307 4.23 -8.54 17.15
C THR A 307 3.39 -7.68 16.18
N PRO A 308 3.18 -8.14 14.93
CA PRO A 308 2.35 -7.39 13.99
C PRO A 308 0.91 -7.16 14.52
N ALA A 309 0.33 -8.13 15.24
CA ALA A 309 -0.97 -7.98 15.88
C ALA A 309 -1.00 -6.83 16.90
N GLU A 310 0.00 -6.76 17.80
CA GLU A 310 0.13 -5.67 18.77
C GLU A 310 0.33 -4.31 18.09
N GLN A 311 1.13 -4.26 17.01
CA GLN A 311 1.31 -3.04 16.23
C GLN A 311 -0.01 -2.56 15.60
N LYS A 312 -0.79 -3.47 15.00
CA LYS A 312 -2.12 -3.13 14.47
C LYS A 312 -3.05 -2.66 15.59
N ASP A 313 -3.09 -3.34 16.72
CA ASP A 313 -4.01 -2.97 17.80
C ASP A 313 -3.66 -1.60 18.39
N ALA A 314 -2.37 -1.31 18.57
CA ALA A 314 -1.90 0.04 18.92
C ALA A 314 -2.28 1.07 17.86
N PHE A 315 -2.09 0.73 16.58
CA PHE A 315 -2.43 1.58 15.44
C PHE A 315 -3.92 1.94 15.44
N MET A 316 -4.79 0.93 15.46
CA MET A 316 -6.23 1.09 15.47
C MET A 316 -6.74 1.78 16.74
N GLY A 317 -6.12 1.50 17.89
CA GLY A 317 -6.45 2.15 19.17
C GLY A 317 -6.24 3.67 19.15
N SER A 318 -5.25 4.16 18.38
CA SER A 318 -4.93 5.59 18.27
C SER A 318 -6.03 6.46 17.62
N PHE A 319 -7.03 5.83 17.00
CA PHE A 319 -8.16 6.50 16.34
C PHE A 319 -9.49 6.36 17.11
N ARG A 320 -9.57 5.40 18.04
CA ARG A 320 -10.82 5.06 18.76
C ARG A 320 -11.23 6.10 19.82
N SER A 321 -10.31 6.94 20.28
CA SER A 321 -10.63 8.04 21.21
C SER A 321 -11.40 9.21 20.55
N ASN A 322 -11.50 9.25 19.22
CA ASN A 322 -12.16 10.33 18.47
C ASN A 322 -13.18 9.86 17.42
N SER A 323 -13.59 8.59 17.44
CA SER A 323 -14.54 8.06 16.45
C SER A 323 -15.66 7.24 17.12
N LYS A 324 -16.83 7.86 17.26
CA LYS A 324 -18.09 7.11 17.15
C LYS A 324 -18.23 6.77 15.66
N LEU A 325 -17.81 5.56 15.28
CA LEU A 325 -18.23 4.90 14.04
C LEU A 325 -19.59 4.26 14.25
#